data_AF-A0ABD0Y3A2-F1
#
_entry.id   AF-A0ABD0Y3A2-F1
#
_cell.length_a   1.000
_cell.length_b   1.000
_cell.length_c   1.000
_cell.angle_alpha   90.00
_cell.angle_beta   90.00
_cell.angle_gamma   90.00
#
_symmetry.space_group_name_H-M   'P 1'
#
loop_
_entity.id
_entity.type
_entity.pdbx_description
1 polymer ?
#
loop_
_entity_poly.entity_id
_entity_poly.type
_entity_poly.pdbx_seq_one_letter_code
_entity_poly.pdbx_strand_id
1 'polypeptide(L)'
;MKQKASVEEVLNILKELPNPLDDDEGGPEARYNPLKIDVFIETLLYLGSKTFSHVFAGIGKYNQVFKLLADSEEAQLCILRSIHELWRNHQQMICVLIDKMLKIQLLECSAVANWIFSKEMSHEFTKLYIWEILHLTIRKMSKYVSRLGRELVEAREKLARYGASGGGEDDDSDDSGGGRKPNNDKPSEEMVERMEERLEAAQADQKNLFLIIFQRFIMILSEHLVRCDTDNKEFDNYWYRWTVGRLQHVFLAHHEQVQRYSGTLETLLFTPDLDPHILDVFQQFVSLRS
;
A
#
# COMPACT_ATOMS: atom_id res chain seq x y z
N MET A 1 -21.37 -0.57 -20.13
CA MET A 1 -19.92 -0.69 -20.46
C MET A 1 -19.62 -1.26 -21.85
N LYS A 2 -20.26 -2.35 -22.33
CA LYS A 2 -20.03 -2.90 -23.69
C LYS A 2 -20.23 -1.88 -24.82
N GLN A 3 -21.20 -0.98 -24.68
CA GLN A 3 -21.49 0.11 -25.65
C GLN A 3 -20.60 1.35 -25.45
N LYS A 4 -19.39 1.20 -24.89
CA LYS A 4 -18.44 2.28 -24.60
C LYS A 4 -19.00 3.42 -23.72
N ALA A 5 -19.96 3.13 -22.84
CA ALA A 5 -20.56 4.08 -21.91
C ALA A 5 -19.56 5.04 -21.25
N SER A 6 -19.95 6.30 -21.07
CA SER A 6 -19.15 7.35 -20.44
C SER A 6 -18.99 7.11 -18.94
N VAL A 7 -18.07 7.84 -18.31
CA VAL A 7 -17.90 7.81 -16.84
C VAL A 7 -19.17 8.28 -16.14
N GLU A 8 -19.80 9.33 -16.66
CA GLU A 8 -21.05 9.90 -16.11
C GLU A 8 -22.22 8.94 -16.22
N GLU A 9 -22.37 8.25 -17.35
CA GLU A 9 -23.42 7.24 -17.52
C GLU A 9 -23.27 6.11 -16.51
N VAL A 10 -22.04 5.62 -16.28
CA VAL A 10 -21.79 4.60 -15.27
C VAL A 10 -22.11 5.11 -13.87
N LEU A 11 -21.67 6.33 -13.52
CA LEU A 11 -21.99 6.93 -12.22
C LEU A 11 -23.48 7.11 -12.00
N ASN A 12 -24.23 7.50 -13.04
CA ASN A 12 -25.69 7.66 -12.95
C ASN A 12 -26.38 6.31 -12.69
N ILE A 13 -25.96 5.24 -13.38
CA ILE A 13 -26.49 3.89 -13.12
C ILE A 13 -26.14 3.45 -11.70
N LEU A 14 -24.90 3.69 -11.24
CA LEU A 14 -24.49 3.30 -9.89
C LEU A 14 -25.27 4.06 -8.80
N LYS A 15 -25.73 5.29 -9.05
CA LYS A 15 -26.55 6.05 -8.08
C LYS A 15 -27.89 5.36 -7.77
N GLU A 16 -28.43 4.59 -8.70
CA GLU A 16 -29.71 3.90 -8.55
C GLU A 16 -29.63 2.68 -7.63
N LEU A 17 -28.43 2.19 -7.33
CA LEU A 17 -28.24 1.02 -6.47
C LEU A 17 -28.46 1.36 -4.99
N PRO A 18 -29.23 0.53 -4.25
CA PRO A 18 -29.43 0.72 -2.82
C PRO A 18 -28.11 0.53 -2.06
N ASN A 19 -28.03 1.09 -0.85
CA ASN A 19 -26.93 0.80 0.05
C ASN A 19 -27.40 -0.24 1.08
N PRO A 20 -26.89 -1.48 1.04
CA PRO A 20 -27.32 -2.50 1.99
C PRO A 20 -26.92 -2.17 3.44
N LEU A 21 -26.05 -1.18 3.64
CA LEU A 21 -25.65 -0.70 4.97
C LEU A 21 -26.59 0.39 5.52
N ASP A 22 -27.55 0.91 4.72
CA ASP A 22 -28.52 1.89 5.20
C ASP A 22 -29.67 1.23 6.00
N ASP A 23 -29.86 -0.08 5.86
CA ASP A 23 -30.91 -0.86 6.54
C ASP A 23 -30.49 -1.35 7.95
N ASP A 24 -29.21 -1.25 8.31
CA ASP A 24 -28.71 -1.61 9.65
C ASP A 24 -28.81 -0.39 10.61
N GLU A 25 -29.84 -0.43 11.47
CA GLU A 25 -30.36 0.64 12.34
C GLU A 25 -29.41 1.17 13.45
N GLY A 26 -28.08 1.16 13.28
CA GLY A 26 -27.16 1.44 14.40
C GLY A 26 -25.72 1.79 14.06
N GLY A 27 -25.48 2.78 13.20
CA GLY A 27 -24.15 3.39 13.06
C GLY A 27 -24.16 4.64 12.18
N PRO A 28 -23.25 5.61 12.41
CA PRO A 28 -23.23 6.85 11.64
C PRO A 28 -22.93 6.55 10.16
N GLU A 29 -23.76 7.08 9.26
CA GLU A 29 -23.62 7.12 7.78
C GLU A 29 -22.58 6.16 7.21
N ALA A 30 -23.01 5.02 6.67
CA ALA A 30 -22.13 4.12 5.94
C ALA A 30 -21.37 4.90 4.85
N ARG A 31 -20.09 5.19 5.10
CA ARG A 31 -19.26 6.07 4.26
C ARG A 31 -19.00 5.51 2.87
N TYR A 32 -19.33 4.24 2.63
CA TYR A 32 -19.17 3.56 1.35
C TYR A 32 -20.38 2.67 1.08
N ASN A 33 -20.59 2.31 -0.19
CA ASN A 33 -21.66 1.41 -0.60
C ASN A 33 -21.06 0.12 -1.21
N PRO A 34 -21.08 -1.01 -0.49
CA PRO A 34 -20.46 -2.26 -0.96
C PRO A 34 -21.13 -2.80 -2.21
N LEU A 35 -22.45 -2.68 -2.35
CA LEU A 35 -23.17 -3.15 -3.54
C LEU A 35 -22.76 -2.39 -4.81
N LYS A 36 -22.59 -1.06 -4.71
CA LYS A 36 -22.08 -0.23 -5.83
C LYS A 36 -20.68 -0.64 -6.23
N ILE A 37 -19.82 -0.91 -5.25
CA ILE A 37 -18.45 -1.38 -5.49
C ILE A 37 -18.50 -2.73 -6.18
N ASP A 38 -19.16 -3.73 -5.59
CA ASP A 38 -19.14 -5.10 -6.09
C ASP A 38 -19.69 -5.17 -7.53
N VAL A 39 -20.86 -4.58 -7.79
CA VAL A 39 -21.46 -4.56 -9.13
C VAL A 39 -20.53 -3.88 -10.15
N PHE A 40 -19.91 -2.76 -9.80
CA PHE A 40 -19.00 -2.04 -10.70
C PHE A 40 -17.73 -2.85 -10.99
N ILE A 41 -17.06 -3.33 -9.93
CA ILE A 41 -15.79 -4.04 -10.01
C ILE A 41 -15.96 -5.35 -10.77
N GLU A 42 -16.91 -6.19 -10.36
CA GLU A 42 -17.15 -7.47 -11.01
C GLU A 42 -17.52 -7.28 -12.48
N THR A 43 -18.43 -6.37 -12.80
CA THR A 43 -18.86 -6.12 -14.18
C THR A 43 -17.69 -5.65 -15.04
N LEU A 44 -16.91 -4.69 -14.57
CA LEU A 44 -15.79 -4.15 -15.35
C LEU A 44 -14.70 -5.21 -15.58
N LEU A 45 -14.30 -5.90 -14.52
CA LEU A 45 -13.23 -6.89 -14.58
C LEU A 45 -13.66 -8.11 -15.39
N TYR A 46 -14.92 -8.56 -15.27
CA TYR A 46 -15.47 -9.64 -16.07
C TYR A 46 -15.51 -9.29 -17.56
N LEU A 47 -15.92 -8.07 -17.92
CA LEU A 47 -15.90 -7.62 -19.32
C LEU A 47 -14.47 -7.47 -19.88
N GLY A 48 -13.50 -7.17 -19.02
CA GLY A 48 -12.08 -7.08 -19.36
C GLY A 48 -11.34 -8.43 -19.38
N SER A 49 -11.98 -9.53 -18.95
CA SER A 49 -11.34 -10.82 -18.63
C SER A 49 -10.56 -11.51 -19.75
N LYS A 50 -10.68 -11.04 -21.00
CA LYS A 50 -10.02 -11.64 -22.17
C LYS A 50 -8.49 -11.61 -22.11
N THR A 51 -7.89 -10.49 -21.71
CA THR A 51 -6.44 -10.36 -21.50
C THR A 51 -6.14 -9.29 -20.46
N PHE A 52 -4.93 -9.30 -19.88
CA PHE A 52 -4.47 -8.25 -18.96
C PHE A 52 -4.63 -6.84 -19.57
N SER A 53 -4.30 -6.66 -20.84
CA SER A 53 -4.44 -5.37 -21.53
C SER A 53 -5.89 -4.87 -21.60
N HIS A 54 -6.87 -5.77 -21.76
CA HIS A 54 -8.29 -5.38 -21.77
C HIS A 54 -8.74 -4.91 -20.39
N VAL A 55 -8.38 -5.64 -19.33
CA VAL A 55 -8.69 -5.21 -17.95
C VAL A 55 -8.02 -3.87 -17.64
N PHE A 56 -6.75 -3.69 -18.02
CA PHE A 56 -6.03 -2.44 -17.79
C PHE A 56 -6.60 -1.25 -18.56
N ALA A 57 -7.08 -1.46 -19.79
CA ALA A 57 -7.77 -0.42 -20.54
C ALA A 57 -9.10 -0.06 -19.85
N GLY A 58 -9.82 -1.05 -19.32
CA GLY A 58 -11.02 -0.82 -18.50
C GLY A 58 -10.74 0.00 -17.25
N ILE A 59 -9.76 -0.41 -16.44
CA ILE A 59 -9.33 0.31 -15.23
C ILE A 59 -8.89 1.73 -15.58
N GLY A 60 -8.12 1.91 -16.65
CA GLY A 60 -7.67 3.23 -17.10
C GLY A 60 -8.84 4.13 -17.52
N LYS A 61 -9.79 3.61 -18.28
CA LYS A 61 -10.96 4.35 -18.75
C LYS A 61 -11.87 4.81 -17.60
N TYR A 62 -12.10 3.95 -16.61
CA TYR A 62 -13.03 4.22 -15.51
C TYR A 62 -12.32 4.57 -14.20
N ASN A 63 -11.06 4.99 -14.24
CA ASN A 63 -10.25 5.32 -13.06
C ASN A 63 -10.92 6.36 -12.15
N GLN A 64 -11.66 7.32 -12.71
CA GLN A 64 -12.42 8.31 -11.94
C GLN A 64 -13.53 7.65 -11.11
N VAL A 65 -14.24 6.65 -11.66
CA VAL A 65 -15.27 5.90 -10.93
C VAL A 65 -14.62 5.12 -9.78
N PHE A 66 -13.49 4.45 -10.04
CA PHE A 66 -12.75 3.76 -8.98
C PHE A 66 -12.34 4.71 -7.84
N LYS A 67 -11.81 5.89 -8.15
CA LYS A 67 -11.40 6.86 -7.12
C LYS A 67 -12.57 7.35 -6.25
N LEU A 68 -13.76 7.47 -6.84
CA LEU A 68 -14.96 7.83 -6.10
C LEU A 68 -15.49 6.68 -5.25
N LEU A 69 -15.26 5.44 -5.67
CA LEU A 69 -15.71 4.24 -4.96
C LEU A 69 -14.70 3.71 -3.93
N ALA A 70 -13.42 4.12 -4.00
CA ALA A 70 -12.32 3.62 -3.16
C ALA A 70 -11.89 4.66 -2.10
N ASP A 71 -12.84 5.45 -1.60
CA ASP A 71 -12.61 6.62 -0.75
C ASP A 71 -12.32 6.29 0.72
N SER A 72 -12.62 5.06 1.16
CA SER A 72 -12.29 4.56 2.50
C SER A 72 -11.52 3.24 2.45
N GLU A 73 -10.87 2.87 3.56
CA GLU A 73 -10.19 1.58 3.69
C GLU A 73 -11.17 0.41 3.52
N GLU A 74 -12.38 0.51 4.08
CA GLU A 74 -13.42 -0.51 3.95
C GLU A 74 -13.87 -0.68 2.49
N ALA A 75 -13.95 0.41 1.75
CA ALA A 75 -14.25 0.39 0.33
C ALA A 75 -13.13 -0.30 -0.48
N GLN A 76 -11.86 -0.01 -0.16
CA GLN A 76 -10.71 -0.67 -0.76
C GLN A 76 -10.67 -2.18 -0.42
N LEU A 77 -11.05 -2.57 0.79
CA LEU A 77 -11.20 -3.97 1.18
C LEU A 77 -12.33 -4.67 0.38
N CYS A 78 -13.45 -3.98 0.11
CA CYS A 78 -14.50 -4.51 -0.77
C CYS A 78 -13.99 -4.73 -2.20
N ILE A 79 -13.20 -3.80 -2.75
CA ILE A 79 -12.56 -3.96 -4.06
C ILE A 79 -11.65 -5.19 -4.07
N LEU A 80 -10.82 -5.37 -3.04
CA LEU A 80 -9.92 -6.52 -2.92
C LEU A 80 -10.68 -7.85 -2.83
N ARG A 81 -11.78 -7.89 -2.06
CA ARG A 81 -12.67 -9.05 -1.98
C ARG A 81 -13.30 -9.37 -3.33
N SER A 82 -13.89 -8.38 -4.01
CA SER A 82 -14.44 -8.52 -5.37
C SER A 82 -13.41 -9.07 -6.38
N ILE A 83 -12.16 -8.59 -6.33
CA ILE A 83 -11.08 -9.10 -7.20
C ILE A 83 -10.79 -10.57 -6.90
N HIS A 84 -10.70 -10.93 -5.62
CA HIS A 84 -10.43 -12.29 -5.19
C HIS A 84 -11.54 -13.24 -5.62
N GLU A 85 -12.81 -12.89 -5.39
CA GLU A 85 -13.96 -13.72 -5.73
C GLU A 85 -14.03 -14.00 -7.22
N LEU A 86 -13.83 -12.97 -8.05
CA LEU A 86 -13.85 -13.10 -9.51
C LEU A 86 -12.67 -13.93 -10.05
N TRP A 87 -11.48 -13.81 -9.44
CA TRP A 87 -10.23 -14.36 -9.97
C TRP A 87 -9.54 -15.39 -9.08
N ARG A 88 -10.24 -16.01 -8.12
CA ARG A 88 -9.69 -17.02 -7.18
C ARG A 88 -8.95 -18.18 -7.86
N ASN A 89 -9.36 -18.52 -9.08
CA ASN A 89 -8.74 -19.59 -9.89
C ASN A 89 -7.58 -19.10 -10.77
N HIS A 90 -7.25 -17.80 -10.74
CA HIS A 90 -6.21 -17.17 -11.54
C HIS A 90 -5.33 -16.25 -10.68
N GLN A 91 -4.49 -16.86 -9.84
CA GLN A 91 -3.61 -16.16 -8.89
C GLN A 91 -2.74 -15.06 -9.52
N GLN A 92 -2.17 -15.33 -10.70
CA GLN A 92 -1.36 -14.32 -11.42
C GLN A 92 -2.17 -13.07 -11.79
N MET A 93 -3.45 -13.21 -12.16
CA MET A 93 -4.31 -12.05 -12.44
C MET A 93 -4.50 -11.20 -11.17
N ILE A 94 -4.72 -11.83 -10.02
CA ILE A 94 -4.83 -11.13 -8.73
C ILE A 94 -3.56 -10.32 -8.45
N CYS A 95 -2.38 -10.94 -8.55
CA CYS A 95 -1.10 -10.26 -8.35
C CYS A 95 -0.95 -9.03 -9.26
N VAL A 96 -1.28 -9.20 -10.55
CA VAL A 96 -1.16 -8.16 -11.58
C VAL A 96 -2.16 -7.02 -11.37
N LEU A 97 -3.39 -7.32 -10.94
CA LEU A 97 -4.40 -6.30 -10.65
C LEU A 97 -4.05 -5.48 -9.41
N ILE A 98 -3.62 -6.13 -8.33
CA ILE A 98 -3.19 -5.43 -7.11
C ILE A 98 -1.96 -4.56 -7.41
N ASP A 99 -0.98 -5.08 -8.17
CA ASP A 99 0.18 -4.30 -8.62
C ASP A 99 -0.24 -3.04 -9.40
N LYS A 100 -1.19 -3.21 -10.33
CA LYS A 100 -1.72 -2.11 -11.13
C LYS A 100 -2.44 -1.09 -10.25
N MET A 101 -3.33 -1.52 -9.36
CA MET A 101 -4.14 -0.65 -8.50
C MET A 101 -3.32 0.13 -7.48
N LEU A 102 -2.30 -0.49 -6.89
CA LEU A 102 -1.29 0.20 -6.07
C LEU A 102 -0.54 1.26 -6.89
N LYS A 103 -0.18 0.96 -8.15
CA LYS A 103 0.55 1.89 -9.03
C LYS A 103 -0.26 3.15 -9.37
N ILE A 104 -1.58 3.04 -9.51
CA ILE A 104 -2.47 4.16 -9.82
C ILE A 104 -3.11 4.77 -8.57
N GLN A 105 -2.66 4.36 -7.37
CA GLN A 105 -3.14 4.85 -6.07
C GLN A 105 -4.65 4.66 -5.88
N LEU A 106 -5.19 3.53 -6.35
CA LEU A 106 -6.55 3.10 -6.02
C LEU A 106 -6.60 2.28 -4.74
N LEU A 107 -5.50 1.64 -4.40
CA LEU A 107 -5.34 0.89 -3.17
C LEU A 107 -4.16 1.47 -2.40
N GLU A 108 -4.30 1.53 -1.09
CA GLU A 108 -3.23 1.79 -0.15
C GLU A 108 -2.51 0.51 0.24
N CYS A 109 -1.24 0.64 0.63
CA CYS A 109 -0.44 -0.51 1.04
C CYS A 109 -0.99 -1.15 2.33
N SER A 110 -1.52 -0.32 3.25
CA SER A 110 -2.20 -0.72 4.49
C SER A 110 -3.39 -1.63 4.21
N ALA A 111 -4.29 -1.21 3.31
CA ALA A 111 -5.49 -1.97 2.93
C ALA A 111 -5.11 -3.35 2.36
N VAL A 112 -4.09 -3.41 1.49
CA VAL A 112 -3.60 -4.69 0.94
C VAL A 112 -3.01 -5.59 2.03
N ALA A 113 -2.25 -5.03 2.98
CA ALA A 113 -1.73 -5.79 4.10
C ALA A 113 -2.87 -6.32 4.98
N ASN A 114 -3.84 -5.49 5.34
CA ASN A 114 -5.01 -5.91 6.13
C ASN A 114 -5.83 -7.00 5.43
N TRP A 115 -6.02 -6.90 4.11
CA TRP A 115 -6.71 -7.92 3.32
C TRP A 115 -5.98 -9.28 3.34
N ILE A 116 -4.65 -9.29 3.19
CA ILE A 116 -3.84 -10.53 3.22
C ILE A 116 -4.02 -11.32 4.52
N PHE A 117 -4.10 -10.62 5.65
CA PHE A 117 -4.29 -11.21 6.99
C PHE A 117 -5.76 -11.32 7.41
N SER A 118 -6.71 -11.04 6.51
CA SER A 118 -8.13 -11.14 6.81
C SER A 118 -8.57 -12.59 7.00
N LYS A 119 -9.68 -12.79 7.72
CA LYS A 119 -10.28 -14.12 7.93
C LYS A 119 -10.67 -14.77 6.61
N GLU A 120 -11.12 -13.98 5.64
CA GLU A 120 -11.49 -14.44 4.30
C GLU A 120 -10.32 -15.10 3.58
N MET A 121 -9.10 -14.55 3.73
CA MET A 121 -7.90 -15.04 3.07
C MET A 121 -7.20 -16.21 3.81
N SER A 122 -7.72 -16.64 4.97
CA SER A 122 -7.11 -17.69 5.80
C SER A 122 -6.84 -19.00 5.04
N HIS A 123 -7.75 -19.42 4.15
CA HIS A 123 -7.60 -20.63 3.34
C HIS A 123 -6.57 -20.52 2.22
N GLU A 124 -6.24 -19.29 1.81
CA GLU A 124 -5.24 -19.00 0.78
C GLU A 124 -3.87 -18.65 1.38
N PHE A 125 -3.80 -18.42 2.69
CA PHE A 125 -2.65 -17.84 3.40
C PHE A 125 -1.33 -18.59 3.19
N THR A 126 -1.38 -19.91 2.99
CA THR A 126 -0.18 -20.73 2.73
C THR A 126 0.24 -20.77 1.26
N LYS A 127 -0.52 -20.16 0.35
CA LYS A 127 -0.18 -20.13 -1.09
C LYS A 127 0.81 -19.01 -1.40
N LEU A 128 1.72 -19.29 -2.34
CA LEU A 128 2.85 -18.41 -2.67
C LEU A 128 2.43 -17.00 -3.10
N TYR A 129 1.37 -16.90 -3.91
CA TYR A 129 0.93 -15.63 -4.50
C TYR A 129 0.55 -14.57 -3.46
N ILE A 130 0.02 -14.97 -2.30
CA ILE A 130 -0.29 -14.07 -1.17
C ILE A 130 0.98 -13.34 -0.70
N TRP A 131 2.07 -14.09 -0.55
CA TRP A 131 3.35 -13.55 -0.12
C TRP A 131 4.01 -12.73 -1.22
N GLU A 132 3.87 -13.13 -2.48
CA GLU A 132 4.30 -12.31 -3.61
C GLU A 132 3.64 -10.92 -3.60
N ILE A 133 2.33 -10.86 -3.34
CA ILE A 133 1.57 -9.61 -3.20
C ILE A 133 2.09 -8.80 -2.00
N LEU A 134 2.30 -9.42 -0.84
CA LEU A 134 2.84 -8.74 0.35
C LEU A 134 4.20 -8.09 0.06
N HIS A 135 5.15 -8.88 -0.44
CA HIS A 135 6.50 -8.37 -0.73
C HIS A 135 6.49 -7.35 -1.87
N LEU A 136 5.61 -7.50 -2.87
CA LEU A 136 5.42 -6.50 -3.92
C LEU A 136 4.93 -5.18 -3.35
N THR A 137 3.97 -5.23 -2.43
CA THR A 137 3.41 -4.06 -1.75
C THR A 137 4.47 -3.32 -0.94
N ILE A 138 5.23 -4.04 -0.11
CA ILE A 138 6.35 -3.46 0.67
C ILE A 138 7.38 -2.84 -0.28
N ARG A 139 7.81 -3.56 -1.34
CA ARG A 139 8.78 -3.05 -2.31
C ARG A 139 8.31 -1.77 -3.00
N LYS A 140 7.02 -1.67 -3.35
CA LYS A 140 6.47 -0.44 -3.93
C LYS A 140 6.56 0.72 -2.96
N MET A 141 6.17 0.51 -1.70
CA MET A 141 6.24 1.55 -0.68
C MET A 141 7.68 2.01 -0.46
N SER A 142 8.62 1.07 -0.33
CA SER A 142 10.05 1.39 -0.19
C SER A 142 10.62 2.14 -1.39
N LYS A 143 10.26 1.75 -2.62
CA LYS A 143 10.65 2.47 -3.84
C LYS A 143 10.04 3.87 -3.90
N TYR A 144 8.80 4.04 -3.45
CA TYR A 144 8.13 5.33 -3.41
C TYR A 144 8.85 6.30 -2.46
N VAL A 145 9.14 5.87 -1.23
CA VAL A 145 9.90 6.67 -0.24
C VAL A 145 11.30 7.00 -0.75
N SER A 146 12.03 6.01 -1.28
CA SER A 146 13.38 6.22 -1.82
C SER A 146 13.39 7.22 -2.99
N ARG A 147 12.38 7.17 -3.86
CA ARG A 147 12.24 8.11 -4.97
C ARG A 147 11.99 9.54 -4.46
N LEU A 148 11.06 9.72 -3.53
CA LEU A 148 10.78 11.04 -2.94
C LEU A 148 12.01 11.62 -2.23
N GLY A 149 12.76 10.78 -1.49
CA GLY A 149 13.97 11.21 -0.81
C GLY A 149 15.04 11.71 -1.78
N ARG A 150 15.24 11.00 -2.89
CA ARG A 150 16.17 11.44 -3.95
C ARG A 150 15.71 12.73 -4.64
N GLU A 151 14.42 12.83 -4.98
CA GLU A 151 13.85 14.04 -5.59
C GLU A 151 14.03 15.27 -4.67
N LEU A 152 13.87 15.10 -3.35
CA LEU A 152 14.08 16.16 -2.37
C LEU A 152 15.55 16.60 -2.28
N VAL A 153 16.49 15.64 -2.24
CA VAL A 153 17.93 15.95 -2.23
C VAL A 153 18.33 16.71 -3.50
N GLU A 154 17.87 16.27 -4.67
CA GLU A 154 18.14 16.95 -5.94
C GLU A 154 17.56 18.38 -5.96
N ALA A 155 16.37 18.60 -5.39
CA ALA A 155 15.75 19.91 -5.30
C ALA A 155 16.54 20.86 -4.35
N ARG A 156 16.98 20.35 -3.20
CA ARG A 156 17.81 21.10 -2.24
C ARG A 156 19.16 21.50 -2.82
N GLU A 157 19.83 20.59 -3.52
CA GLU A 157 21.11 20.88 -4.17
C GLU A 157 20.97 21.97 -5.25
N LYS A 158 19.90 21.92 -6.05
CA LYS A 158 19.62 22.98 -7.04
C LYS A 158 19.41 24.32 -6.36
N LEU A 159 18.58 24.37 -5.30
CA LEU A 159 18.33 25.60 -4.55
C LEU A 159 19.63 26.19 -3.97
N ALA A 160 20.48 25.35 -3.36
CA ALA A 160 21.76 25.76 -2.79
C ALA A 160 22.74 26.32 -3.84
N ARG A 161 22.82 25.71 -5.03
CA ARG A 161 23.67 26.21 -6.13
C ARG A 161 23.24 27.60 -6.63
N TYR A 162 21.93 27.86 -6.70
CA TYR A 162 21.43 29.19 -7.06
C TYR A 162 21.63 30.22 -5.95
N GLY A 163 21.52 29.82 -4.68
CA GLY A 163 21.81 30.70 -3.53
C GLY A 163 23.30 31.07 -3.43
N ALA A 164 24.20 30.13 -3.71
CA ALA A 164 25.65 30.37 -3.72
C ALA A 164 26.13 31.19 -4.93
N SER A 165 25.40 31.14 -6.06
CA SER A 165 25.70 31.92 -7.28
C SER A 165 25.10 33.34 -7.28
N GLY A 166 24.33 33.71 -6.24
CA GLY A 166 23.53 34.96 -6.22
C GLY A 166 23.92 35.96 -5.13
N GLY A 167 25.10 35.82 -4.52
CA GLY A 167 25.66 36.76 -3.53
C GLY A 167 26.82 37.61 -4.04
N GLY A 168 27.12 37.56 -5.35
CA GLY A 168 28.07 38.46 -6.00
C GLY A 168 27.32 39.65 -6.60
N GLU A 169 27.47 40.81 -5.98
CA GLU A 169 27.29 42.09 -6.64
C GLU A 169 28.25 42.13 -7.84
N ASP A 170 27.72 42.04 -9.07
CA ASP A 170 28.43 42.51 -10.26
C ASP A 170 27.57 43.61 -10.88
N ASP A 171 27.80 44.79 -10.31
CA ASP A 171 28.13 46.06 -10.96
C ASP A 171 27.77 46.24 -12.45
N ASP A 172 27.26 47.45 -12.72
CA ASP A 172 26.91 47.99 -14.04
C ASP A 172 27.97 47.65 -15.11
N SER A 173 27.59 46.88 -16.12
CA SER A 173 28.19 47.04 -17.44
C SER A 173 27.20 46.68 -18.55
N ASP A 174 27.02 47.70 -19.38
CA ASP A 174 26.20 47.79 -20.57
C ASP A 174 26.56 46.74 -21.65
N ASP A 175 25.64 46.57 -22.59
CA ASP A 175 25.82 46.03 -23.94
C ASP A 175 25.33 44.60 -24.30
N SER A 176 24.26 44.62 -25.10
CA SER A 176 23.94 43.77 -26.25
C SER A 176 23.63 42.26 -26.11
N GLY A 177 22.35 41.95 -26.31
CA GLY A 177 21.96 41.05 -27.42
C GLY A 177 22.13 39.55 -27.19
N GLY A 178 21.36 38.96 -26.27
CA GLY A 178 21.21 37.51 -26.19
C GLY A 178 19.95 37.13 -25.42
N GLY A 179 18.97 36.56 -26.13
CA GLY A 179 17.68 36.18 -25.56
C GLY A 179 17.80 35.28 -24.33
N ARG A 180 17.64 35.88 -23.15
CA ARG A 180 17.49 35.19 -21.87
C ARG A 180 16.17 34.40 -21.91
N LYS A 181 16.26 33.07 -22.09
CA LYS A 181 15.13 32.18 -21.79
C LYS A 181 14.72 32.41 -20.34
N PRO A 182 13.44 32.63 -20.02
CA PRO A 182 12.99 32.76 -18.64
C PRO A 182 13.25 31.42 -17.94
N ASN A 183 14.07 31.47 -16.90
CA ASN A 183 14.55 30.31 -16.15
C ASN A 183 13.43 29.85 -15.22
N ASN A 184 12.48 29.07 -15.74
CA ASN A 184 11.28 28.60 -15.04
C ASN A 184 11.53 27.34 -14.18
N ASP A 185 12.79 26.92 -14.02
CA ASP A 185 13.20 25.66 -13.37
C ASP A 185 13.85 25.85 -11.98
N LYS A 186 13.77 27.05 -11.37
CA LYS A 186 14.21 27.25 -9.98
C LYS A 186 13.18 26.63 -9.03
N PRO A 187 13.52 25.59 -8.24
CA PRO A 187 12.63 25.14 -7.17
C PRO A 187 12.48 26.29 -6.17
N SER A 188 11.24 26.70 -5.85
CA SER A 188 11.01 27.64 -4.76
C SER A 188 11.27 26.95 -3.42
N GLU A 189 11.55 27.75 -2.39
CA GLU A 189 11.69 27.24 -1.01
C GLU A 189 10.40 26.55 -0.55
N GLU A 190 9.23 27.12 -0.88
CA GLU A 190 7.90 26.52 -0.66
C GLU A 190 7.74 25.15 -1.38
N MET A 191 8.32 24.98 -2.58
CA MET A 191 8.26 23.70 -3.29
C MET A 191 9.12 22.64 -2.60
N VAL A 192 10.28 23.01 -2.06
CA VAL A 192 11.14 22.11 -1.28
C VAL A 192 10.46 21.70 0.03
N GLU A 193 9.81 22.64 0.71
CA GLU A 193 9.03 22.37 1.93
C GLU A 193 7.89 21.37 1.65
N ARG A 194 7.09 21.59 0.60
CA ARG A 194 6.04 20.62 0.20
C ARG A 194 6.59 19.24 -0.17
N MET A 195 7.79 19.17 -0.74
CA MET A 195 8.44 17.89 -1.05
C MET A 195 8.92 17.18 0.23
N GLU A 196 9.35 17.93 1.23
CA GLU A 196 9.72 17.44 2.56
C GLU A 196 8.50 16.89 3.30
N GLU A 197 7.42 17.66 3.40
CA GLU A 197 6.15 17.20 3.99
C GLU A 197 5.66 15.90 3.33
N ARG A 198 5.74 15.82 2.00
CA ARG A 198 5.35 14.62 1.25
C ARG A 198 6.25 13.42 1.55
N LEU A 199 7.54 13.65 1.74
CA LEU A 199 8.48 12.59 2.11
C LEU A 199 8.20 12.09 3.53
N GLU A 200 7.97 12.99 4.48
CA GLU A 200 7.63 12.64 5.86
C GLU A 200 6.34 11.83 5.94
N ALA A 201 5.29 12.26 5.23
CA ALA A 201 4.05 11.51 5.11
C ALA A 201 4.30 10.10 4.55
N ALA A 202 5.07 9.97 3.46
CA ALA A 202 5.39 8.67 2.89
C ALA A 202 6.24 7.79 3.83
N GLN A 203 7.14 8.37 4.62
CA GLN A 203 7.90 7.63 5.63
C GLN A 203 7.01 7.16 6.78
N ALA A 204 6.04 7.98 7.20
CA ALA A 204 5.04 7.60 8.19
C ALA A 204 4.17 6.44 7.67
N ASP A 205 3.69 6.51 6.43
CA ASP A 205 2.95 5.44 5.77
C ASP A 205 3.77 4.14 5.69
N GLN A 206 5.06 4.24 5.36
CA GLN A 206 5.94 3.07 5.29
C GLN A 206 6.14 2.44 6.67
N LYS A 207 6.35 3.26 7.70
CA LYS A 207 6.44 2.81 9.08
C LYS A 207 5.15 2.11 9.50
N ASN A 208 4.00 2.74 9.25
CA ASN A 208 2.69 2.19 9.57
C ASN A 208 2.43 0.86 8.85
N LEU A 209 2.84 0.74 7.58
CA LEU A 209 2.74 -0.53 6.84
C LEU A 209 3.50 -1.66 7.55
N PHE A 210 4.74 -1.42 7.99
CA PHE A 210 5.49 -2.44 8.75
C PHE A 210 4.83 -2.75 10.10
N LEU A 211 4.34 -1.73 10.82
CA LEU A 211 3.63 -1.94 12.09
C LEU A 211 2.40 -2.83 11.89
N ILE A 212 1.56 -2.54 10.89
CA ILE A 212 0.39 -3.35 10.56
C ILE A 212 0.80 -4.79 10.25
N ILE A 213 1.81 -4.99 9.40
CA ILE A 213 2.25 -6.34 9.00
C ILE A 213 2.73 -7.13 10.22
N PHE A 214 3.60 -6.55 11.06
CA PHE A 214 4.13 -7.24 12.24
C PHE A 214 3.06 -7.46 13.30
N GLN A 215 2.17 -6.49 13.53
CA GLN A 215 1.04 -6.65 14.44
C GLN A 215 0.12 -7.80 13.98
N ARG A 216 -0.16 -7.90 12.68
CA ARG A 216 -0.98 -9.00 12.14
C ARG A 216 -0.30 -10.35 12.29
N PHE A 217 1.02 -10.45 12.05
CA PHE A 217 1.78 -11.66 12.32
C PHE A 217 1.73 -12.07 13.79
N ILE A 218 1.99 -11.13 14.70
CA ILE A 218 1.93 -11.37 16.14
C ILE A 218 0.54 -11.88 16.52
N MET A 219 -0.52 -11.20 16.06
CA MET A 219 -1.89 -11.56 16.37
C MET A 219 -2.23 -13.00 15.95
N ILE A 220 -1.95 -13.40 14.71
CA ILE A 220 -2.29 -14.75 14.23
C ILE A 220 -1.41 -15.84 14.84
N LEU A 221 -0.13 -15.55 15.12
CA LEU A 221 0.77 -16.50 15.76
C LEU A 221 0.37 -16.70 17.22
N SER A 222 0.09 -15.62 17.95
CA SER A 222 -0.39 -15.70 19.33
C SER A 222 -1.74 -16.43 19.42
N GLU A 223 -2.69 -16.14 18.53
CA GLU A 223 -3.97 -16.85 18.47
C GLU A 223 -3.77 -18.35 18.27
N HIS A 224 -2.85 -18.74 17.37
CA HIS A 224 -2.51 -20.14 17.13
C HIS A 224 -1.87 -20.83 18.34
N LEU A 225 -0.91 -20.18 18.99
CA LEU A 225 -0.22 -20.71 20.17
C LEU A 225 -1.21 -20.94 21.31
N VAL A 226 -2.04 -19.94 21.62
CA VAL A 226 -3.09 -20.03 22.65
C VAL A 226 -4.09 -21.14 22.33
N ARG A 227 -4.50 -21.26 21.05
CA ARG A 227 -5.43 -22.31 20.62
C ARG A 227 -4.82 -23.71 20.78
N CYS A 228 -3.54 -23.88 20.43
CA CYS A 228 -2.87 -25.17 20.56
C CYS A 228 -2.70 -25.57 22.03
N ASP A 229 -2.37 -24.62 22.90
CA ASP A 229 -2.29 -24.84 24.35
C ASP A 229 -3.66 -25.24 24.93
N THR A 230 -4.72 -24.50 24.57
CA THR A 230 -6.10 -24.78 24.99
C THR A 230 -6.58 -26.16 24.53
N ASP A 231 -6.28 -26.54 23.28
CA ASP A 231 -6.67 -27.82 22.70
C ASP A 231 -5.74 -28.99 23.12
N ASN A 232 -4.68 -28.73 23.89
CA ASN A 232 -3.60 -29.66 24.22
C ASN A 232 -3.00 -30.35 22.97
N LYS A 233 -2.72 -29.55 21.93
CA LYS A 233 -2.13 -29.97 20.65
C LYS A 233 -0.74 -29.38 20.47
N GLU A 234 0.09 -30.06 19.69
CA GLU A 234 1.40 -29.55 19.29
C GLU A 234 1.23 -28.30 18.40
N PHE A 235 1.80 -27.18 18.86
CA PHE A 235 1.75 -25.92 18.12
C PHE A 235 2.64 -25.94 16.86
N ASP A 236 3.73 -26.72 16.89
CA ASP A 236 4.75 -26.79 15.85
C ASP A 236 4.31 -27.65 14.64
N ASN A 237 3.20 -27.23 14.02
CA ASN A 237 2.67 -27.85 12.82
C ASN A 237 3.08 -27.08 11.55
N TYR A 238 2.69 -27.62 10.40
CA TYR A 238 3.01 -27.04 9.09
C TYR A 238 2.62 -25.57 8.97
N TRP A 239 1.41 -25.19 9.42
CA TRP A 239 0.94 -23.82 9.33
C TRP A 239 1.79 -22.87 10.18
N TYR A 240 2.16 -23.29 11.40
CA TYR A 240 3.02 -22.52 12.28
C TYR A 240 4.41 -22.29 11.67
N ARG A 241 5.09 -23.37 11.27
CA ARG A 241 6.43 -23.29 10.64
C ARG A 241 6.43 -22.42 9.39
N TRP A 242 5.38 -22.56 8.57
CA TRP A 242 5.19 -21.72 7.40
C TRP A 242 5.06 -20.24 7.78
N THR A 243 4.20 -19.92 8.75
CA THR A 243 3.91 -18.54 9.16
C THR A 243 5.12 -17.87 9.81
N VAL A 244 5.83 -18.58 10.70
CA VAL A 244 7.09 -18.11 11.28
C VAL A 244 8.15 -17.90 10.20
N GLY A 245 8.29 -18.84 9.25
CA GLY A 245 9.19 -18.68 8.12
C GLY A 245 8.87 -17.45 7.25
N ARG A 246 7.59 -17.08 7.14
CA ARG A 246 7.16 -15.87 6.42
C ARG A 246 7.44 -14.59 7.21
N LEU A 247 7.27 -14.61 8.53
CA LEU A 247 7.70 -13.51 9.40
C LEU A 247 9.22 -13.28 9.26
N GLN A 248 10.03 -14.34 9.36
CA GLN A 248 11.47 -14.30 9.12
C GLN A 248 11.80 -13.74 7.73
N HIS A 249 11.09 -14.19 6.70
CA HIS A 249 11.32 -13.70 5.33
C HIS A 249 11.06 -12.19 5.20
N VAL A 250 10.05 -11.63 5.89
CA VAL A 250 9.82 -10.17 5.89
C VAL A 250 11.00 -9.42 6.54
N PHE A 251 11.49 -9.91 7.68
CA PHE A 251 12.69 -9.35 8.34
C PHE A 251 13.91 -9.35 7.42
N LEU A 252 14.20 -10.50 6.79
CA LEU A 252 15.39 -10.67 5.97
C LEU A 252 15.30 -9.92 4.63
N ALA A 253 14.17 -9.99 3.94
CA ALA A 253 14.02 -9.39 2.61
C ALA A 253 13.99 -7.85 2.63
N HIS A 254 13.61 -7.25 3.77
CA HIS A 254 13.45 -5.80 3.92
C HIS A 254 14.26 -5.25 5.11
N HIS A 255 15.39 -5.90 5.42
CA HIS A 255 16.17 -5.61 6.62
C HIS A 255 16.55 -4.13 6.75
N GLU A 256 16.93 -3.46 5.67
CA GLU A 256 17.32 -2.04 5.69
C GLU A 256 16.19 -1.14 6.21
N GLN A 257 14.95 -1.41 5.79
CA GLN A 257 13.80 -0.61 6.19
C GLN A 257 13.35 -0.99 7.60
N VAL A 258 13.31 -2.28 7.92
CA VAL A 258 12.91 -2.76 9.24
C VAL A 258 13.89 -2.28 10.32
N GLN A 259 15.19 -2.25 10.03
CA GLN A 259 16.21 -1.72 10.96
C GLN A 259 15.99 -0.26 11.31
N ARG A 260 15.53 0.58 10.38
CA ARG A 260 15.23 2.00 10.66
C ARG A 260 14.13 2.16 11.71
N TYR A 261 13.24 1.18 11.82
CA TYR A 261 12.10 1.21 12.74
C TYR A 261 12.27 0.26 13.92
N SER A 262 13.44 -0.37 14.10
CA SER A 262 13.65 -1.42 15.10
C SER A 262 13.32 -0.97 16.52
N GLY A 263 13.71 0.25 16.91
CA GLY A 263 13.40 0.78 18.23
C GLY A 263 11.90 0.95 18.49
N THR A 264 11.13 1.37 17.46
CA THR A 264 9.66 1.42 17.58
C THR A 264 9.07 0.01 17.66
N LEU A 265 9.57 -0.93 16.85
CA LEU A 265 9.10 -2.31 16.84
C LEU A 265 9.34 -2.99 18.20
N GLU A 266 10.51 -2.81 18.79
CA GLU A 266 10.87 -3.31 20.12
C GLU A 266 9.99 -2.71 21.22
N THR A 267 9.69 -1.41 21.14
CA THR A 267 8.91 -0.72 22.18
C THR A 267 7.40 -1.02 22.08
N LEU A 268 6.86 -1.18 20.88
CA LEU A 268 5.41 -1.25 20.66
C LEU A 268 4.87 -2.64 20.33
N LEU A 269 5.66 -3.53 19.72
CA LEU A 269 5.18 -4.80 19.18
C LEU A 269 5.91 -6.01 19.76
N PHE A 270 7.24 -5.98 19.77
CA PHE A 270 8.09 -7.08 20.24
C PHE A 270 8.58 -6.80 21.66
N THR A 271 7.64 -6.58 22.57
CA THR A 271 7.92 -6.31 23.99
C THR A 271 8.29 -7.59 24.74
N PRO A 272 8.89 -7.50 25.93
CA PRO A 272 9.25 -8.68 26.74
C PRO A 272 8.07 -9.57 27.14
N ASP A 273 6.84 -9.04 27.11
CA ASP A 273 5.62 -9.78 27.44
C ASP A 273 5.08 -10.60 26.26
N LEU A 274 5.65 -10.44 25.06
CA LEU A 274 5.29 -11.24 23.89
C LEU A 274 5.75 -12.69 24.07
N ASP A 275 4.98 -13.64 23.50
CA ASP A 275 5.35 -15.06 23.53
C ASP A 275 6.80 -15.28 23.04
N PRO A 276 7.63 -16.03 23.80
CA PRO A 276 9.05 -16.21 23.49
C PRO A 276 9.30 -16.74 22.08
N HIS A 277 8.44 -17.61 21.54
CA HIS A 277 8.66 -18.18 20.21
C HIS A 277 8.54 -17.14 19.09
N ILE A 278 7.71 -16.11 19.29
CA ILE A 278 7.55 -15.01 18.34
C ILE A 278 8.66 -13.98 18.57
N LEU A 279 8.95 -13.67 19.84
CA LEU A 279 9.97 -12.70 20.23
C LEU A 279 11.38 -13.13 19.76
N ASP A 280 11.70 -14.42 19.84
CA ASP A 280 12.97 -15.00 19.40
C ASP A 280 13.26 -14.69 17.92
N VAL A 281 12.23 -14.67 17.06
CA VAL A 281 12.39 -14.33 15.64
C VAL A 281 12.91 -12.90 15.46
N PHE A 282 12.38 -11.96 16.24
CA PHE A 282 12.83 -10.57 16.23
C PHE A 282 14.23 -10.44 16.83
N GLN A 283 14.52 -11.13 17.94
CA GLN A 283 15.84 -11.11 18.56
C GLN A 283 16.92 -11.68 17.64
N GLN A 284 16.65 -12.78 16.93
CA GLN A 284 17.53 -13.33 15.91
C GLN A 284 17.83 -12.29 14.83
N PHE A 285 16.81 -11.59 14.34
CA PHE A 285 17.00 -10.51 13.37
C PHE A 285 17.89 -9.38 13.92
N VAL A 286 17.67 -8.94 15.15
CA VAL A 286 18.49 -7.91 15.80
C VAL A 286 19.94 -8.39 15.98
N SER A 287 20.15 -9.68 16.28
CA SER A 287 21.49 -10.26 16.47
C SER A 287 22.32 -10.36 15.20
N LEU A 288 21.72 -10.32 14.00
CA LEU A 288 22.46 -10.27 12.73
C LEU A 288 23.33 -9.01 12.60
N ARG A 289 23.19 -8.05 13.52
CA ARG A 289 23.96 -6.81 13.61
C ARG A 289 24.97 -6.81 14.77
N SER A 290 24.89 -7.78 15.70
CA SER A 290 25.77 -7.84 16.87
C SER A 290 27.13 -8.45 16.57
#